data_AF-A0A4U9TNN7-F1
#
_entry.id   AF-A0A4U9TNN7-F1
#
_cell.length_a   1.000
_cell.length_b   1.000
_cell.length_c   1.000
_cell.angle_alpha   90.00
_cell.angle_beta   90.00
_cell.angle_gamma   90.00
#
_symmetry.space_group_name_H-M   'P 1'
#
loop_
_entity.id
_entity.type
_entity.pdbx_description
1 polymer ?
#
loop_
_entity_poly.entity_id
_entity_poly.type
_entity_poly.pdbx_seq_one_letter_code
_entity_poly.pdbx_strand_id
1 'polypeptide(L)'
;MQNEKKSNVEFIPQFDKAFYHPRYWGVWLGTGLMAGISLVPARMRDPLLGAIGKLAGKVAKGARRRARINLLYCMPELPEQQREQIIDEMFATAPQSMILMAELACTKPEKVLKRVRWHGEDVLDKIREEGRNVIFLVPHGWAVDVPAMLMAARGQPHGSDVP
;
A
#
# COMPACT_ATOMS: atom_id res chain seq x y z
N MET A 1 23.85 17.90 -36.22
CA MET A 1 22.90 17.16 -35.36
C MET A 1 23.19 17.56 -33.92
N GLN A 2 22.25 18.27 -33.28
CA GLN A 2 22.38 18.68 -31.87
C GLN A 2 22.33 17.42 -31.01
N ASN A 3 23.31 17.31 -30.11
CA ASN A 3 23.40 16.23 -29.14
C ASN A 3 22.45 16.58 -27.99
N GLU A 4 21.20 16.09 -28.05
CA GLU A 4 20.25 16.25 -26.95
C GLU A 4 20.76 15.43 -25.74
N LYS A 5 21.36 16.12 -24.77
CA LYS A 5 21.55 15.58 -23.42
C LYS A 5 20.16 15.38 -22.80
N LYS A 6 19.61 14.17 -22.91
CA LYS A 6 18.49 13.74 -22.07
C LYS A 6 18.90 13.88 -20.61
N SER A 7 18.37 14.89 -19.93
CA SER A 7 18.52 15.03 -18.49
C SER A 7 17.55 14.05 -17.84
N ASN A 8 18.01 12.83 -17.58
CA ASN A 8 17.37 11.96 -16.60
C ASN A 8 17.67 12.58 -15.22
N VAL A 9 16.95 13.64 -14.87
CA VAL A 9 16.97 14.18 -13.51
C VAL A 9 16.19 13.19 -12.66
N GLU A 10 16.87 12.11 -12.27
CA GLU A 10 16.38 11.21 -11.25
C GLU A 10 16.32 12.03 -9.95
N PHE A 11 15.11 12.32 -9.48
CA PHE A 11 14.93 13.05 -8.24
C PHE A 11 15.35 12.12 -7.10
N ILE A 12 16.57 12.30 -6.61
CA ILE A 12 17.07 11.63 -5.41
C ILE A 12 16.71 12.54 -4.23
N PRO A 13 15.66 12.22 -3.43
CA PRO A 13 15.31 13.03 -2.28
C PRO A 13 16.48 13.03 -1.29
N GLN A 14 17.04 14.21 -1.01
CA GLN A 14 18.03 14.38 0.05
C GLN A 14 17.35 14.88 1.32
N PHE A 15 17.70 14.27 2.45
CA PHE A 15 17.21 14.71 3.74
C PHE A 15 17.91 16.02 4.14
N ASP A 16 17.13 17.09 4.27
CA ASP A 16 17.62 18.39 4.74
C ASP A 16 17.44 18.50 6.26
N LYS A 17 18.46 19.00 6.95
CA LYS A 17 18.39 19.31 8.40
C LYS A 17 17.29 20.33 8.71
N ALA A 18 16.88 21.15 7.74
CA ALA A 18 15.73 22.06 7.85
C ALA A 18 14.43 21.32 8.22
N PHE A 19 14.31 20.03 7.93
CA PHE A 19 13.14 19.22 8.30
C PHE A 19 12.99 19.00 9.81
N TYR A 20 13.99 19.34 10.64
CA TYR A 20 13.85 19.34 12.11
C TYR A 20 13.22 20.62 12.67
N HIS A 21 13.00 21.65 11.85
CA HIS A 21 12.45 22.93 12.31
C HIS A 21 11.05 22.74 12.93
N PRO A 22 10.65 23.51 13.96
CA PRO A 22 9.36 23.37 14.65
C PRO A 22 8.12 23.30 13.75
N ARG A 23 8.19 23.90 12.56
CA ARG A 23 7.14 23.81 11.53
C ARG A 23 6.79 22.37 11.12
N TYR A 24 7.74 21.45 11.21
CA TYR A 24 7.59 20.04 10.82
C TYR A 24 7.37 19.09 12.00
N TRP A 25 7.31 19.59 13.24
CA TRP A 25 7.13 18.72 14.41
C TRP A 25 5.83 17.93 14.37
N GLY A 26 4.74 18.50 13.83
CA GLY A 26 3.49 17.76 13.64
C GLY A 26 3.65 16.56 12.71
N VAL A 27 4.48 16.67 11.67
CA VAL A 27 4.81 15.55 10.77
C VAL A 27 5.61 14.50 11.51
N TRP A 28 6.63 14.89 12.28
CA TRP A 28 7.42 13.95 13.08
C TRP A 28 6.60 13.23 14.15
N LEU A 29 5.67 13.94 14.80
CA LEU A 29 4.73 13.33 15.73
C LEU A 29 3.84 12.30 15.02
N GLY A 30 3.31 12.63 13.83
CA GLY A 30 2.53 11.70 13.01
C GLY A 30 3.33 10.46 12.59
N THR A 31 4.55 10.66 12.10
CA THR A 31 5.48 9.58 11.71
C THR A 31 5.83 8.69 12.90
N GLY A 32 6.18 9.30 14.03
CA GLY A 32 6.49 8.58 15.27
C GLY A 32 5.29 7.79 15.80
N LEU A 33 4.08 8.35 15.71
CA LEU A 33 2.84 7.65 16.07
C LEU A 33 2.59 6.45 15.14
N MET A 34 2.73 6.63 13.82
CA MET A 34 2.56 5.54 12.85
C MET A 34 3.59 4.43 13.07
N ALA A 35 4.85 4.78 13.32
CA ALA A 35 5.91 3.83 13.66
C ALA A 35 5.61 3.11 14.99
N GLY A 36 5.15 3.83 16.01
CA GLY A 36 4.75 3.24 17.29
C GLY A 36 3.61 2.23 17.13
N ILE A 37 2.56 2.58 16.38
CA ILE A 37 1.43 1.69 16.08
C ILE A 37 1.91 0.49 15.24
N SER A 38 2.87 0.67 14.32
CA SER A 38 3.38 -0.41 13.47
C SER A 38 4.18 -1.48 14.23
N LEU A 39 4.65 -1.16 15.44
CA LEU A 39 5.30 -2.13 16.33
C LEU A 39 4.29 -2.98 17.12
N VAL A 40 3.06 -2.49 17.33
CA VAL A 40 1.98 -3.22 18.00
C VAL A 40 1.57 -4.44 17.16
N PRO A 41 1.29 -5.63 17.74
CA PRO A 41 0.83 -6.78 16.99
C PRO A 41 -0.43 -6.47 16.15
N ALA A 42 -0.40 -6.88 14.88
CA ALA A 42 -1.49 -6.68 13.91
C ALA A 42 -2.87 -7.11 14.43
N ARG A 43 -2.92 -8.25 15.15
CA ARG A 43 -4.17 -8.78 15.76
C ARG A 43 -4.84 -7.80 16.74
N MET A 44 -4.07 -6.93 17.38
CA MET A 44 -4.60 -5.94 18.33
C MET A 44 -4.94 -4.62 17.65
N ARG A 45 -4.05 -4.14 16.78
CA ARG A 45 -4.22 -2.80 16.16
C ARG A 45 -5.19 -2.81 14.98
N ASP A 46 -5.24 -3.87 14.17
CA ASP A 46 -6.00 -3.86 12.91
C ASP A 46 -7.52 -3.77 13.13
N PRO A 47 -8.13 -4.41 14.15
CA PRO A 47 -9.54 -4.17 14.47
C PRO A 47 -9.83 -2.71 14.86
N LEU A 48 -8.94 -2.09 15.63
CA LEU A 48 -9.07 -0.68 16.04
C LEU A 48 -8.94 0.24 14.82
N LEU A 49 -7.92 0.01 13.98
CA LEU A 49 -7.73 0.76 12.73
C LEU A 49 -8.93 0.60 11.80
N GLY A 50 -9.49 -0.62 11.69
CA GLY A 50 -10.68 -0.89 10.91
C GLY A 50 -11.90 -0.11 11.41
N ALA A 51 -12.11 -0.06 12.73
CA ALA A 51 -13.19 0.72 13.32
C ALA A 51 -13.02 2.23 13.06
N ILE A 52 -11.80 2.76 13.24
CA ILE A 52 -11.46 4.16 12.94
C ILE A 52 -11.71 4.46 11.45
N GLY A 53 -11.28 3.56 10.56
CA GLY A 53 -11.50 3.67 9.12
C GLY A 53 -12.99 3.74 8.77
N LYS A 54 -13.80 2.82 9.30
CA LYS A 54 -15.26 2.82 9.11
C LYS A 54 -15.90 4.12 9.61
N LEU A 55 -15.48 4.63 10.77
CA LEU A 55 -15.97 5.91 11.30
C LEU A 55 -15.58 7.09 10.41
N ALA A 56 -14.33 7.13 9.94
CA ALA A 56 -13.86 8.13 8.99
C ALA A 56 -14.64 8.07 7.66
N GLY A 57 -14.98 6.87 7.21
CA GLY A 57 -15.81 6.64 6.03
C GLY A 57 -17.22 7.22 6.11
N LYS A 58 -17.78 7.38 7.32
CA LYS A 58 -19.08 8.03 7.54
C LYS A 58 -19.02 9.54 7.34
N VAL A 59 -17.89 10.17 7.68
CA VAL A 59 -17.70 11.62 7.49
C VAL A 59 -17.16 11.97 6.10
N ALA A 60 -16.49 11.04 5.42
CA ALA A 60 -15.94 11.19 4.08
C ALA A 60 -17.00 11.13 2.96
N LYS A 61 -18.03 11.99 3.04
CA LYS A 61 -19.22 11.98 2.16
C LYS A 61 -18.88 11.91 0.67
N GLY A 62 -17.87 12.66 0.22
CA GLY A 62 -17.46 12.69 -1.18
C GLY A 62 -16.88 11.36 -1.68
N ALA A 63 -15.94 10.78 -0.91
CA ALA A 63 -15.35 9.49 -1.24
C ALA A 63 -16.40 8.36 -1.18
N ARG A 64 -17.25 8.37 -0.15
CA ARG A 64 -18.33 7.39 0.00
C ARG A 64 -19.32 7.46 -1.17
N ARG A 65 -19.72 8.67 -1.59
CA ARG A 65 -20.60 8.86 -2.76
C ARG A 65 -20.00 8.27 -4.03
N ARG A 66 -18.71 8.50 -4.30
CA ARG A 66 -18.03 7.92 -5.46
C ARG A 66 -18.01 6.40 -5.42
N ALA A 67 -17.70 5.82 -4.26
CA ALA A 67 -17.70 4.37 -4.08
C ALA A 67 -19.09 3.75 -4.32
N ARG A 68 -20.17 4.39 -3.83
CA ARG A 68 -21.56 3.97 -4.10
C ARG A 68 -21.90 3.96 -5.58
N ILE A 69 -21.57 5.04 -6.28
CA ILE A 69 -21.83 5.17 -7.72
C ILE A 69 -21.07 4.08 -8.48
N ASN A 70 -19.78 3.89 -8.18
CA ASN A 70 -18.97 2.86 -8.83
C ASN A 70 -19.55 1.47 -8.59
N LEU A 71 -19.92 1.12 -7.36
CA LEU A 71 -20.50 -0.19 -7.06
C LEU A 71 -21.89 -0.37 -7.68
N LEU A 72 -22.68 0.68 -7.85
CA LEU A 72 -23.95 0.61 -8.58
C LEU A 72 -23.76 0.22 -10.05
N TYR A 73 -22.71 0.73 -10.69
CA TYR A 73 -22.42 0.40 -12.09
C TYR A 73 -21.67 -0.92 -12.27
N CYS A 74 -20.71 -1.22 -11.39
CA CYS A 74 -19.85 -2.39 -11.52
C CYS A 74 -20.44 -3.66 -10.88
N MET A 75 -21.35 -3.52 -9.91
CA MET A 75 -21.98 -4.62 -9.18
C MET A 75 -23.49 -4.38 -9.00
N PRO A 76 -24.25 -4.15 -10.08
CA PRO A 76 -25.68 -3.83 -10.03
C PRO A 76 -26.53 -4.95 -9.39
N GLU A 77 -26.08 -6.20 -9.47
CA GLU A 77 -26.72 -7.38 -8.92
C GLU A 77 -26.69 -7.43 -7.38
N LEU A 78 -25.77 -6.68 -6.74
CA LEU A 78 -25.65 -6.68 -5.29
C LEU A 78 -26.70 -5.76 -4.64
N PRO A 79 -27.39 -6.23 -3.57
CA PRO A 79 -28.24 -5.39 -2.75
C PRO A 79 -27.49 -4.18 -2.21
N GLU A 80 -28.19 -3.07 -2.00
CA GLU A 80 -27.60 -1.82 -1.47
C GLU A 80 -26.84 -2.06 -0.16
N GLN A 81 -27.40 -2.87 0.74
CA GLN A 81 -26.77 -3.20 2.02
C GLN A 81 -25.40 -3.88 1.84
N GLN A 82 -25.25 -4.78 0.87
CA GLN A 82 -23.98 -5.45 0.59
C GLN A 82 -22.97 -4.47 -0.02
N ARG A 83 -23.42 -3.56 -0.89
CA ARG A 83 -22.56 -2.50 -1.43
C ARG A 83 -22.08 -1.55 -0.32
N GLU A 84 -22.92 -1.20 0.64
CA GLU A 84 -22.51 -0.40 1.79
C GLU A 84 -21.49 -1.12 2.68
N GLN A 85 -21.64 -2.44 2.88
CA GLN A 85 -20.67 -3.26 3.60
C GLN A 85 -19.31 -3.27 2.90
N ILE A 86 -19.29 -3.44 1.57
CA ILE A 86 -18.05 -3.37 0.77
C ILE A 86 -17.37 -2.01 0.96
N ILE A 87 -18.15 -0.91 0.96
CA ILE A 87 -17.61 0.43 1.17
C ILE A 87 -17.04 0.59 2.59
N ASP A 88 -17.72 0.07 3.60
CA ASP A 88 -17.23 0.10 4.98
C ASP A 88 -15.93 -0.71 5.14
N GLU A 89 -15.83 -1.88 4.52
CA GLU A 89 -14.59 -2.67 4.51
C GLU A 89 -13.47 -1.99 3.72
N MET A 90 -13.78 -1.32 2.61
CA MET A 90 -12.82 -0.49 1.87
C MET A 90 -12.24 0.62 2.75
N PHE A 91 -13.08 1.30 3.54
CA PHE A 91 -12.63 2.31 4.49
C PHE A 91 -11.87 1.72 5.68
N ALA A 92 -12.24 0.53 6.15
CA ALA A 92 -11.50 -0.19 7.20
C ALA A 92 -10.08 -0.56 6.73
N THR A 93 -9.95 -0.97 5.47
CA THR A 93 -8.70 -1.43 4.86
C THR A 93 -7.68 -0.30 4.70
N ALA A 94 -8.14 0.95 4.50
CA ALA A 94 -7.27 2.10 4.27
C ALA A 94 -6.23 2.32 5.40
N PRO A 95 -6.62 2.56 6.66
CA PRO A 95 -5.65 2.74 7.75
C PRO A 95 -4.84 1.47 8.06
N GLN A 96 -5.43 0.28 7.89
CA GLN A 96 -4.72 -1.00 8.05
C GLN A 96 -3.55 -1.10 7.06
N SER A 97 -3.80 -0.75 5.79
CA SER A 97 -2.78 -0.75 4.72
C SER A 97 -1.69 0.28 4.97
N MET A 98 -2.05 1.49 5.43
CA MET A 98 -1.07 2.52 5.77
C MET A 98 -0.13 2.08 6.90
N ILE A 99 -0.66 1.45 7.94
CA ILE A 99 0.15 0.93 9.05
C ILE A 99 0.94 -0.32 8.65
N LEU A 100 0.42 -1.16 7.74
CA LEU A 100 1.16 -2.28 7.17
C LEU A 100 2.40 -1.79 6.40
N MET A 101 2.28 -0.73 5.60
CA MET A 101 3.43 -0.11 4.92
C MET A 101 4.43 0.46 5.93
N ALA A 102 3.96 1.12 6.99
CA ALA A 102 4.82 1.59 8.07
C ALA A 102 5.52 0.41 8.80
N GLU A 103 4.86 -0.72 8.99
CA GLU A 103 5.48 -1.92 9.60
C GLU A 103 6.57 -2.48 8.70
N LEU A 104 6.35 -2.54 7.39
CA LEU A 104 7.37 -2.98 6.42
C LEU A 104 8.58 -2.05 6.38
N ALA A 105 8.37 -0.74 6.57
CA ALA A 105 9.47 0.23 6.63
C ALA A 105 10.23 0.19 7.96
N CYS A 106 9.56 -0.10 9.08
CA CYS A 106 10.16 -0.07 10.41
C CYS A 106 10.66 -1.42 10.93
N THR A 107 10.29 -2.53 10.30
CA THR A 107 10.59 -3.88 10.78
C THR A 107 11.11 -4.79 9.69
N LYS A 108 11.65 -5.95 10.07
CA LYS A 108 12.14 -6.90 9.09
C LYS A 108 10.98 -7.55 8.31
N PRO A 109 11.09 -7.68 6.97
CA PRO A 109 10.01 -8.15 6.12
C PRO A 109 9.54 -9.57 6.47
N GLU A 110 10.37 -10.42 7.07
CA GLU A 110 10.00 -11.78 7.46
C GLU A 110 8.85 -11.81 8.49
N LYS A 111 8.72 -10.77 9.31
CA LYS A 111 7.61 -10.63 10.27
C LYS A 111 6.27 -10.50 9.55
N VAL A 112 6.24 -9.79 8.43
CA VAL A 112 5.05 -9.59 7.60
C VAL A 112 4.82 -10.81 6.71
N LEU A 113 5.87 -11.36 6.08
CA LEU A 113 5.79 -12.56 5.23
C LEU A 113 5.11 -13.74 5.91
N LYS A 114 5.32 -13.94 7.22
CA LYS A 114 4.63 -14.98 8.02
C LYS A 114 3.09 -14.87 8.04
N ARG A 115 2.55 -13.72 7.66
CA ARG A 115 1.10 -13.43 7.62
C ARG A 115 0.59 -13.22 6.20
N VAL A 116 1.43 -13.43 5.19
CA VAL A 116 1.10 -13.25 3.78
C VAL A 116 0.79 -14.60 3.16
N ARG A 117 -0.28 -14.64 2.38
CA ARG A 117 -0.63 -15.80 1.55
C ARG A 117 -0.57 -15.38 0.09
N TRP A 118 0.36 -15.98 -0.65
CA TRP A 118 0.46 -15.80 -2.10
C TRP A 118 -0.52 -16.73 -2.81
N HIS A 119 -1.11 -16.23 -3.89
CA HIS A 119 -2.03 -16.98 -4.74
C HIS A 119 -1.48 -16.94 -6.18
N GLY A 120 -1.42 -18.10 -6.85
CA GLY A 120 -0.90 -18.20 -8.22
C GLY A 120 0.62 -18.08 -8.34
N GLU A 121 1.35 -18.39 -7.25
CA GLU A 121 2.81 -18.30 -7.21
C GLU A 121 3.48 -19.33 -8.15
N ASP A 122 2.85 -20.48 -8.34
CA ASP A 122 3.27 -21.53 -9.26
C ASP A 122 3.32 -21.07 -10.73
N VAL A 123 2.44 -20.14 -11.11
CA VAL A 123 2.45 -19.54 -12.45
C VAL A 123 3.68 -18.66 -12.63
N LEU A 124 4.03 -17.90 -11.59
CA LEU A 124 5.17 -17.01 -11.60
C LEU A 124 6.49 -17.79 -11.67
N ASP A 125 6.60 -18.87 -10.90
CA ASP A 125 7.79 -19.72 -10.88
C ASP A 125 8.04 -20.39 -12.24
N LYS A 126 6.99 -20.88 -12.91
CA LYS A 126 7.10 -21.44 -14.28
C LYS A 126 7.62 -20.44 -15.29
N ILE A 127 7.06 -19.22 -15.32
CA ILE A 127 7.48 -18.19 -16.29
C ILE A 127 8.95 -17.78 -16.05
N ARG A 128 9.40 -17.85 -14.79
CA ARG A 128 10.80 -17.58 -14.41
C ARG A 128 11.74 -18.69 -14.83
N GLU A 129 11.35 -19.95 -14.64
CA GLU A 129 12.11 -21.11 -15.12
C GLU A 129 12.32 -21.07 -16.64
N GLU A 130 11.35 -20.52 -17.38
CA GLU A 130 11.46 -20.24 -18.82
C GLU A 130 12.40 -19.07 -19.17
N GLY A 131 12.97 -18.36 -18.18
CA GLY A 131 13.84 -17.21 -18.38
C GLY A 131 13.12 -15.98 -18.95
N ARG A 132 11.80 -15.87 -18.76
CA ARG A 132 10.99 -14.79 -19.34
C ARG A 132 10.73 -13.68 -18.33
N ASN A 133 10.75 -12.45 -18.82
CA ASN A 133 10.39 -11.28 -18.03
C ASN A 133 8.88 -11.25 -17.75
N VAL A 134 8.51 -10.84 -16.54
CA VAL A 134 7.11 -10.76 -16.08
C VAL A 134 6.72 -9.30 -15.88
N ILE A 135 5.59 -8.90 -16.46
CA ILE A 135 4.99 -7.58 -16.23
C ILE A 135 3.80 -7.76 -15.30
N PHE A 136 3.85 -7.12 -14.12
CA PHE A 136 2.74 -7.09 -13.19
C PHE A 136 1.79 -5.94 -13.54
N LEU A 137 0.53 -6.27 -13.85
CA LEU A 137 -0.54 -5.29 -13.98
C LEU A 137 -1.29 -5.20 -12.65
N VAL A 138 -1.16 -4.07 -11.96
CA VAL A 138 -1.74 -3.89 -10.61
C VAL A 138 -2.77 -2.76 -10.61
N PRO A 139 -4.01 -3.00 -10.13
CA PRO A 139 -4.99 -1.94 -9.99
C PRO A 139 -4.58 -0.95 -8.89
N HIS A 140 -5.01 0.31 -9.00
CA HIS A 140 -4.79 1.29 -7.95
C HIS A 140 -5.59 0.93 -6.70
N GLY A 141 -4.90 0.52 -5.63
CA GLY A 141 -5.49 0.09 -4.37
C GLY A 141 -4.62 0.47 -3.17
N TRP A 142 -5.16 0.33 -1.97
CA TRP A 142 -4.56 0.84 -0.73
C TRP A 142 -3.16 0.28 -0.41
N ALA A 143 -2.91 -0.97 -0.77
CA ALA A 143 -1.68 -1.69 -0.46
C ALA A 143 -0.93 -2.12 -1.74
N VAL A 144 -1.05 -1.34 -2.82
CA VAL A 144 -0.46 -1.66 -4.14
C VAL A 144 1.05 -1.89 -4.08
N ASP A 145 1.76 -1.19 -3.20
CA ASP A 145 3.23 -1.31 -3.08
C ASP A 145 3.66 -2.54 -2.24
N VAL A 146 2.77 -3.10 -1.42
CA VAL A 146 3.10 -4.18 -0.48
C VAL A 146 3.61 -5.44 -1.20
N PRO A 147 2.95 -5.95 -2.27
CA PRO A 147 3.48 -7.08 -3.03
C PRO A 147 4.88 -6.82 -3.57
N ALA A 148 5.14 -5.64 -4.16
CA ALA A 148 6.45 -5.30 -4.71
C ALA A 148 7.53 -5.29 -3.64
N MET A 149 7.27 -4.64 -2.49
CA MET A 149 8.19 -4.61 -1.35
C MET A 149 8.51 -6.02 -0.81
N LEU A 150 7.49 -6.87 -0.69
CA LEU A 150 7.65 -8.24 -0.19
C LEU A 150 8.37 -9.15 -1.18
N MET A 151 8.12 -8.99 -2.48
CA MET A 151 8.81 -9.73 -3.52
C MET A 151 10.29 -9.32 -3.59
N ALA A 152 10.59 -8.02 -3.52
CA ALA A 152 11.96 -7.51 -3.42
C ALA A 152 12.67 -8.07 -2.17
N ALA A 153 12.00 -8.10 -1.02
CA ALA A 153 12.53 -8.70 0.20
C ALA A 153 12.82 -10.21 0.09
N ARG A 154 12.17 -10.92 -0.83
CA ARG A 154 12.44 -12.33 -1.15
C ARG A 154 13.57 -12.52 -2.16
N GLY A 155 14.29 -11.45 -2.51
CA GLY A 155 15.39 -11.49 -3.48
C GLY A 155 14.94 -11.55 -4.94
N GLN A 156 13.68 -11.22 -5.23
CA GLN A 156 13.22 -11.15 -6.62
C GLN A 156 13.63 -9.78 -7.20
N PRO A 157 14.39 -9.74 -8.32
CA PRO A 157 14.77 -8.49 -8.96
C PRO A 157 13.52 -7.79 -9.55
N HIS A 158 13.42 -6.47 -9.37
CA HIS A 158 12.33 -5.63 -9.89
C HIS A 158 12.92 -4.37 -10.53
N GLY A 159 12.45 -4.00 -11.72
CA GLY A 159 12.93 -2.82 -12.42
C GLY A 159 14.27 -3.05 -13.16
N SER A 160 15.15 -2.06 -13.15
CA SER A 160 16.46 -2.06 -13.84
C SER A 160 17.52 -2.95 -13.18
N ASP A 161 17.17 -3.67 -12.11
CA ASP A 161 18.04 -4.61 -11.40
C ASP A 161 18.07 -6.01 -12.06
N VAL A 162 17.51 -6.14 -13.27
CA VAL A 162 17.63 -7.31 -14.13
C VAL A 162 18.89 -7.13 -14.99
N PRO A 163 19.89 -8.02 -14.91
CA PRO A 163 21.12 -7.93 -15.71
C PRO A 163 20.87 -8.03 -17.23
#